data_AF-A0A1Y2VC33-F1
#
_entry.id   AF-A0A1Y2VC33-F1
#
_cell.length_a   1.000
_cell.length_b   1.000
_cell.length_c   1.000
_cell.angle_alpha   90.00
_cell.angle_beta   90.00
_cell.angle_gamma   90.00
#
_symmetry.space_group_name_H-M   'P 1'
#
loop_
_entity.id
_entity.type
_entity.pdbx_description
1 polymer ?
#
loop_
_entity_poly.entity_id
_entity_poly.type
_entity_poly.pdbx_seq_one_letter_code
_entity_poly.pdbx_strand_id
1 'polypeptide(L)'
;MIEKRAAELARELDAERTTHSHSHSRGSVNGGRGNISVQFFEKKRRKAWLPKLAYGSGDEEICWECWTVKVTVAEPRTESERAKVRKAMEQTLLTTAMKIVTCVNSQKDHIPPITTSEANPFPYQINVNRKDAGWATRIGIY
;
A
#
# COMPACT_ATOMS: atom_id res chain seq x y z
N MET A 1 4.12 -13.67 -2.29
CA MET A 1 4.03 -12.61 -1.25
C MET A 1 2.97 -11.56 -1.61
N ILE A 2 3.01 -10.98 -2.81
CA ILE A 2 2.02 -10.00 -3.29
C ILE A 2 0.58 -10.56 -3.25
N GLU A 3 0.36 -11.76 -3.80
CA GLU A 3 -0.96 -12.41 -3.81
C GLU A 3 -1.54 -12.58 -2.41
N LYS A 4 -0.70 -12.93 -1.42
CA LYS A 4 -1.12 -13.06 -0.02
C LYS A 4 -1.67 -11.74 0.51
N ARG A 5 -0.99 -10.61 0.26
CA ARG A 5 -1.41 -9.27 0.71
C ARG A 5 -2.63 -8.76 -0.06
N ALA A 6 -2.73 -9.06 -1.36
CA ALA A 6 -3.91 -8.74 -2.14
C ALA A 6 -5.14 -9.52 -1.65
N ALA A 7 -4.98 -10.81 -1.34
CA ALA A 7 -6.04 -11.64 -0.77
C ALA A 7 -6.44 -11.18 0.64
N GLU A 8 -5.48 -10.75 1.46
CA GLU A 8 -5.73 -10.14 2.78
C GLU A 8 -6.59 -8.88 2.64
N LEU A 9 -6.23 -7.95 1.75
CA LEU A 9 -7.03 -6.77 1.46
C LEU A 9 -8.44 -7.13 0.98
N ALA A 10 -8.58 -8.10 0.08
CA ALA A 10 -9.88 -8.54 -0.40
C ALA A 10 -10.76 -9.07 0.75
N ARG A 11 -10.21 -9.94 1.61
CA ARG A 11 -10.90 -10.46 2.79
C ARG A 11 -11.28 -9.36 3.77
N GLU A 12 -10.43 -8.35 3.96
CA GLU A 12 -10.73 -7.22 4.82
C GLU A 12 -11.88 -6.36 4.30
N LEU A 13 -11.93 -6.12 2.99
CA LEU A 13 -13.01 -5.38 2.33
C LEU A 13 -14.33 -6.16 2.36
N ASP A 14 -14.27 -7.48 2.19
CA ASP A 14 -15.43 -8.36 2.34
C ASP A 14 -15.96 -8.42 3.77
N ALA A 15 -15.10 -8.38 4.78
CA ALA A 15 -15.50 -8.36 6.18
C ALA A 15 -16.16 -7.03 6.59
N GLU A 16 -15.72 -5.90 6.03
CA GLU A 16 -16.37 -4.60 6.26
C GLU A 16 -17.79 -4.55 5.66
N ARG A 17 -17.99 -5.25 4.54
CA ARG A 17 -19.29 -5.41 3.89
C ARG A 17 -20.32 -6.07 4.83
N THR A 18 -19.94 -7.11 5.56
CA THR A 18 -20.86 -7.86 6.44
C THR A 18 -21.20 -7.11 7.73
N THR A 19 -20.34 -6.20 8.18
CA THR A 19 -20.59 -5.37 9.37
C THR A 19 -21.50 -4.17 9.07
N HIS A 20 -21.38 -3.56 7.89
CA HIS A 20 -22.18 -2.39 7.51
C HIS A 20 -23.59 -2.73 6.99
N SER A 21 -23.88 -3.99 6.69
CA SER A 21 -25.21 -4.41 6.20
C SER A 21 -26.32 -4.40 7.25
N HIS A 22 -26.02 -4.11 8.53
CA HIS A 22 -27.03 -4.00 9.60
C HIS A 22 -27.57 -2.58 9.82
N SER A 23 -26.97 -1.53 9.23
CA SER A 23 -27.52 -0.18 9.27
C SER A 23 -28.29 0.14 7.98
N HIS A 24 -29.62 0.16 8.10
CA HIS A 24 -30.52 0.55 7.02
C HIS A 24 -30.26 2.00 6.60
N SER A 25 -29.50 2.24 5.54
CA SER A 25 -29.50 3.51 4.84
C SER A 25 -29.60 3.30 3.32
N ARG A 26 -30.79 3.62 2.82
CA ARG A 26 -31.13 3.71 1.41
C ARG A 26 -30.17 4.68 0.71
N GLY A 27 -29.47 4.21 -0.32
CA GLY A 27 -29.02 5.07 -1.42
C GLY A 27 -27.52 5.28 -1.64
N SER A 28 -26.61 4.60 -0.92
CA SER A 28 -25.17 4.77 -1.18
C SER A 28 -24.57 3.57 -1.91
N VAL A 29 -24.03 3.79 -3.11
CA VAL A 29 -23.17 2.86 -3.86
C VAL A 29 -21.76 2.88 -3.25
N ASN A 30 -21.66 2.66 -1.94
CA ASN A 30 -20.39 2.67 -1.24
C ASN A 30 -19.92 1.23 -1.05
N GLY A 31 -19.29 0.67 -2.08
CA GLY A 31 -18.51 -0.56 -1.91
C GLY A 31 -17.26 -0.30 -1.06
N GLY A 32 -16.65 -1.38 -0.55
CA GLY A 32 -15.51 -1.32 0.36
C GLY A 32 -14.34 -0.50 -0.19
N ARG A 33 -13.63 0.23 0.69
CA ARG A 33 -12.48 1.07 0.32
C ARG A 33 -11.28 0.73 1.18
N GLY A 34 -10.12 0.58 0.56
CA GLY A 34 -8.88 0.27 1.27
C GLY A 34 -7.66 0.84 0.58
N ASN A 35 -6.50 0.62 1.18
CA ASN A 35 -5.22 0.97 0.56
C ASN A 35 -4.23 -0.20 0.68
N ILE A 36 -3.35 -0.29 -0.31
CA ILE A 36 -2.16 -1.12 -0.28
C ILE A 36 -0.95 -0.23 -0.53
N SER A 37 0.06 -0.36 0.32
CA SER A 37 1.29 0.44 0.25
C SER A 37 2.49 -0.46 0.07
N VAL A 38 3.35 -0.14 -0.89
CA VAL A 38 4.68 -0.74 -1.07
C VAL A 38 5.72 0.27 -0.64
N GLN A 39 6.58 -0.10 0.30
CA GLN A 39 7.62 0.77 0.83
C GLN A 39 8.98 0.16 0.58
N PHE A 40 9.93 0.94 0.07
CA PHE A 40 11.31 0.55 -0.19
C PHE A 40 12.24 1.16 0.87
N PHE A 41 13.19 0.37 1.33
CA PHE A 41 14.07 0.72 2.43
C PHE A 41 15.55 0.66 2.03
N GLU A 42 16.36 1.44 2.73
CA GLU A 42 17.81 1.36 2.73
C GLU A 42 18.27 0.82 4.09
N LYS A 43 19.12 -0.21 4.10
CA LYS A 43 19.76 -0.70 5.31
C LYS A 43 21.03 0.11 5.57
N LYS A 44 20.96 1.07 6.50
CA LYS A 44 22.12 1.88 6.86
C LYS A 44 22.84 1.26 8.05
N ARG A 45 23.97 0.60 7.80
CA ARG A 45 24.89 0.19 8.86
C ARG A 45 25.55 1.45 9.44
N ARG A 46 25.16 1.86 10.65
CA ARG A 46 25.88 2.93 11.36
C ARG A 46 27.34 2.54 11.53
N LYS A 47 28.27 3.40 11.09
CA LYS A 47 29.70 3.23 11.39
C LYS A 47 29.87 3.40 12.91
N ALA A 48 30.02 2.29 13.62
CA ALA A 48 30.34 2.26 15.03
C ALA A 48 31.77 2.78 15.24
N TRP A 49 31.92 4.10 15.35
CA TRP A 49 33.24 4.71 15.53
C TRP A 49 33.81 4.55 16.94
N LEU A 50 33.03 4.02 17.90
CA LEU A 50 33.47 3.77 19.28
C LEU A 50 32.87 2.47 19.85
N PRO A 51 33.68 1.51 20.33
CA PRO A 51 33.21 0.25 20.91
C PRO A 51 32.43 0.41 22.24
N LYS A 52 32.53 1.56 22.92
CA LYS A 52 31.78 1.83 24.17
C LYS A 52 30.33 2.31 23.98
N LEU A 53 29.92 2.67 22.76
CA LEU A 53 28.53 3.05 22.44
C LEU A 53 27.73 1.91 21.78
N ALA A 54 28.32 0.72 21.66
CA ALA A 54 27.82 -0.39 20.84
C ALA A 54 26.55 -1.08 21.37
N TYR A 55 26.03 -0.70 22.54
CA TYR A 55 24.77 -1.25 23.07
C TYR A 55 23.51 -0.78 22.33
N GLY A 56 23.64 0.14 21.35
CA GLY A 56 22.53 0.65 20.53
C GLY A 56 22.78 0.63 19.03
N SER A 57 23.79 -0.10 18.54
CA SER A 57 24.11 -0.17 17.11
C SER A 57 23.16 -1.12 16.37
N GLY A 58 21.88 -0.75 16.28
CA GLY A 58 20.91 -1.41 15.41
C GLY A 58 21.09 -0.98 13.96
N ASP A 59 20.90 -1.92 13.03
CA ASP A 59 20.71 -1.59 11.62
C ASP A 59 19.45 -0.70 11.50
N GLU A 60 19.63 0.51 10.95
CA GLU A 60 18.51 1.44 10.73
C GLU A 60 17.94 1.21 9.33
N GLU A 61 16.65 0.90 9.25
CA GLU A 61 15.92 0.79 7.99
C GLU A 61 15.22 2.13 7.69
N ILE A 62 15.66 2.82 6.64
CA ILE A 62 15.11 4.12 6.24
C ILE A 62 14.22 3.90 5.02
N CYS A 63 12.93 4.23 5.12
CA CYS A 63 12.01 4.23 3.98
C CYS A 63 12.34 5.41 3.06
N TRP A 64 12.84 5.12 1.86
CA TRP A 64 13.22 6.16 0.89
C TRP A 64 12.18 6.34 -0.22
N GLU A 65 11.26 5.38 -0.39
CA GLU A 65 10.17 5.49 -1.35
C GLU A 65 8.93 4.72 -0.88
N CYS A 66 7.75 5.30 -1.09
CA CYS A 66 6.47 4.70 -0.72
C CYS A 66 5.42 4.90 -1.82
N TRP A 67 4.87 3.79 -2.32
CA TRP A 67 3.81 3.75 -3.30
C TRP A 67 2.52 3.29 -2.65
N THR A 68 1.51 4.16 -2.60
CA THR A 68 0.20 3.81 -2.04
C THR A 68 -0.86 3.76 -3.13
N VAL A 69 -1.44 2.59 -3.33
CA VAL A 69 -2.56 2.36 -4.25
C VAL A 69 -3.86 2.34 -3.45
N LYS A 70 -4.76 3.27 -3.78
CA LYS A 70 -6.10 3.33 -3.20
C LYS A 70 -7.03 2.41 -3.99
N VAL A 71 -7.71 1.51 -3.29
CA VAL A 71 -8.62 0.53 -3.86
C VAL A 71 -10.05 0.87 -3.46
N THR A 72 -10.97 0.77 -4.41
CA THR A 72 -12.40 0.92 -4.19
C THR A 72 -13.10 -0.21 -4.90
N VAL A 73 -13.95 -0.93 -4.18
CA VAL A 73 -14.77 -2.01 -4.72
C VAL A 73 -16.04 -1.41 -5.27
N ALA A 74 -16.38 -1.75 -6.51
CA ALA A 74 -17.65 -1.41 -7.11
C ALA A 74 -18.62 -2.58 -6.96
N GLU A 75 -19.88 -2.30 -6.63
CA GLU A 75 -20.94 -3.29 -6.47
C GLU A 75 -22.03 -3.09 -7.53
N PRO A 76 -21.81 -3.55 -8.78
CA PRO A 76 -22.81 -3.44 -9.83
C PRO A 76 -24.01 -4.33 -9.50
N ARG A 77 -25.23 -3.80 -9.65
CA ARG A 77 -26.49 -4.51 -9.38
C ARG A 77 -27.10 -5.12 -10.64
N THR A 78 -26.69 -4.65 -11.81
CA THR A 78 -27.16 -5.13 -13.11
C THR A 78 -26.01 -5.53 -14.03
N GLU A 79 -26.30 -6.33 -15.05
CA GLU A 79 -25.30 -6.75 -16.02
C GLU A 79 -24.78 -5.58 -16.87
N SER A 80 -25.65 -4.60 -17.16
CA SER A 80 -25.26 -3.35 -17.84
C SER A 80 -24.28 -2.53 -17.01
N GLU A 81 -24.50 -2.42 -15.70
CA GLU A 81 -23.55 -1.76 -14.77
C GLU A 81 -22.24 -2.54 -14.67
N ARG A 82 -22.29 -3.87 -14.63
CA ARG A 82 -21.09 -4.72 -14.59
C ARG A 82 -20.19 -4.47 -15.80
N ALA A 83 -20.76 -4.41 -17.00
CA ALA A 83 -20.01 -4.12 -18.23
C ALA A 83 -19.37 -2.73 -18.18
N LYS A 84 -20.09 -1.70 -17.71
CA LYS A 84 -19.56 -0.33 -17.56
C LYS A 84 -18.42 -0.28 -16.54
N VAL A 85 -18.59 -0.89 -15.38
CA VAL A 85 -17.57 -0.95 -14.31
C VAL A 85 -16.32 -1.68 -14.80
N ARG A 86 -16.46 -2.80 -15.53
CA ARG A 86 -15.31 -3.52 -16.09
C ARG A 86 -14.49 -2.63 -17.03
N LYS A 87 -15.15 -1.94 -17.97
CA LYS A 87 -14.47 -1.02 -18.90
C LYS A 87 -13.77 0.13 -18.16
N ALA A 88 -14.41 0.71 -17.14
CA ALA A 88 -13.82 1.76 -16.32
C ALA A 88 -12.62 1.26 -15.49
N MET A 89 -12.68 0.04 -14.98
CA MET A 89 -11.59 -0.61 -14.24
C MET A 89 -10.37 -0.83 -15.14
N GLU A 90 -10.57 -1.36 -16.35
CA GLU A 90 -9.52 -1.54 -17.35
C GLU A 90 -8.81 -0.22 -17.67
N GLN A 91 -9.58 0.84 -17.95
CA GLN A 91 -9.04 2.16 -18.22
C GLN A 91 -8.27 2.74 -17.03
N THR A 92 -8.78 2.54 -15.80
CA THR A 92 -8.14 3.03 -14.58
C THR A 92 -6.82 2.29 -14.33
N LEU A 93 -6.78 0.98 -14.56
CA LEU A 93 -5.58 0.17 -14.43
C LEU A 93 -4.50 0.62 -15.42
N LEU A 94 -4.87 0.76 -16.70
CA LEU A 94 -3.97 1.25 -17.75
C LEU A 94 -3.40 2.63 -17.39
N THR A 95 -4.27 3.56 -17.01
CA THR A 95 -3.87 4.92 -16.63
C THR A 95 -2.93 4.91 -15.43
N THR A 96 -3.19 4.06 -14.43
CA THR A 96 -2.37 3.94 -13.23
C THR A 96 -1.00 3.35 -13.54
N ALA A 97 -0.94 2.30 -14.37
CA ALA A 97 0.33 1.71 -14.81
C ALA A 97 1.20 2.73 -15.57
N MET A 98 0.61 3.48 -16.50
CA MET A 98 1.31 4.53 -17.23
C MET A 98 1.78 5.67 -16.32
N LYS A 99 1.00 6.02 -15.29
CA LYS A 99 1.42 6.99 -14.26
C LYS A 99 2.65 6.49 -13.49
N ILE A 100 2.68 5.22 -13.09
CA ILE A 100 3.85 4.62 -12.41
C ILE A 100 5.08 4.74 -13.30
N VAL A 101 4.99 4.32 -14.57
CA VAL A 101 6.10 4.42 -15.53
C VAL A 101 6.58 5.86 -15.70
N THR A 102 5.65 6.81 -15.76
CA THR A 102 5.99 8.24 -15.87
C THR A 102 6.71 8.73 -14.62
N CYS A 103 6.19 8.43 -13.42
CA CYS A 103 6.79 8.87 -12.16
C CYS A 103 8.20 8.29 -11.97
N VAL A 104 8.38 6.98 -12.20
CA VAL A 104 9.69 6.31 -12.10
C VAL A 104 10.68 6.90 -13.12
N ASN A 105 10.22 7.28 -14.31
CA ASN A 105 11.09 7.88 -15.31
C ASN A 105 11.49 9.32 -15.00
N SER A 106 10.61 10.09 -14.35
CA SER A 106 10.86 11.50 -14.01
C SER A 106 11.63 11.69 -12.72
N GLN A 107 11.61 10.72 -11.80
CA GLN A 107 12.20 10.85 -10.47
C GLN A 107 13.22 9.73 -10.23
N LYS A 108 14.42 9.86 -10.80
CA LYS A 108 15.50 8.85 -10.66
C LYS A 108 16.58 9.25 -9.67
N ASP A 109 16.74 10.55 -9.41
CA ASP A 109 17.89 11.09 -8.68
C ASP A 109 17.91 10.72 -7.19
N HIS A 110 16.78 10.26 -6.64
CA HIS A 110 16.64 9.90 -5.24
C HIS A 110 16.85 8.40 -4.96
N ILE A 111 17.10 7.59 -6.00
CA ILE A 111 17.31 6.14 -5.86
C ILE A 111 18.68 5.90 -5.18
N PRO A 112 18.75 5.20 -4.03
CA PRO A 112 20.01 4.96 -3.35
C PRO A 112 20.98 4.10 -4.18
N PRO A 113 22.30 4.23 -3.96
CA PRO A 113 23.27 3.37 -4.63
C PRO A 113 23.08 1.91 -4.23
N ILE A 114 23.28 1.00 -5.18
CA ILE A 114 23.23 -0.44 -4.91
C ILE A 114 24.46 -0.82 -4.09
N THR A 115 24.25 -1.24 -2.84
CA THR A 115 25.33 -1.61 -1.89
C THR A 115 25.43 -3.11 -1.65
N THR A 116 24.57 -3.92 -2.26
CA THR A 116 24.51 -5.38 -2.09
C THR A 116 24.59 -6.11 -3.43
N SER A 117 25.11 -7.35 -3.39
CA SER A 117 25.11 -8.29 -4.52
C SER A 117 23.87 -9.20 -4.55
N GLU A 118 22.92 -8.99 -3.63
CA GLU A 118 21.65 -9.71 -3.64
C GLU A 118 20.82 -9.38 -4.88
N ALA A 119 20.02 -10.35 -5.35
CA ALA A 119 19.17 -10.17 -6.53
C ALA A 119 18.12 -9.05 -6.37
N ASN A 120 17.75 -8.73 -5.12
CA ASN A 120 16.89 -7.59 -4.80
C ASN A 120 17.70 -6.53 -4.02
N PRO A 121 18.17 -5.46 -4.67
CA PRO A 121 19.04 -4.48 -4.04
C PRO A 121 18.32 -3.59 -3.01
N PHE A 122 17.00 -3.50 -3.07
CA PHE A 122 16.19 -2.67 -2.18
C PHE A 122 15.16 -3.52 -1.41
N PRO A 123 15.35 -3.74 -0.11
CA PRO A 123 14.34 -4.35 0.74
C PRO A 123 13.01 -3.60 0.64
N TYR A 124 11.90 -4.34 0.60
CA TYR A 124 10.57 -3.73 0.55
C TYR A 124 9.59 -4.42 1.48
N GLN A 125 8.57 -3.66 1.89
CA GLN A 125 7.45 -4.14 2.67
C GLN A 125 6.13 -3.80 1.97
N ILE A 126 5.18 -4.72 2.04
CA ILE A 126 3.81 -4.50 1.55
C ILE A 126 2.87 -4.46 2.74
N ASN A 127 2.22 -3.31 2.92
CA ASN A 127 1.27 -3.04 3.98
C ASN A 127 -0.13 -2.88 3.40
N VAL A 128 -1.10 -3.45 4.09
CA VAL A 128 -2.53 -3.29 3.80
C VAL A 128 -3.08 -2.46 4.94
N ASN A 129 -3.64 -1.28 4.67
CA ASN A 129 -4.38 -0.54 5.69
C ASN A 129 -5.82 -0.30 5.26
N ARG A 130 -6.71 -0.41 6.26
CA ARG A 130 -8.04 0.16 6.21
C ARG A 130 -7.93 1.68 6.23
N LYS A 131 -8.84 2.34 5.53
CA LYS A 131 -8.91 3.79 5.31
C LYS A 131 -8.56 4.59 6.60
N ASP A 132 -7.68 5.58 6.47
CA ASP A 132 -7.46 6.69 7.40
C ASP A 132 -7.48 6.35 8.91
N ALA A 133 -6.85 5.25 9.33
CA ALA A 133 -6.31 5.17 10.68
C ALA A 133 -5.13 6.15 10.76
N GLY A 134 -5.47 7.44 10.82
CA GLY A 134 -4.54 8.49 11.20
C GLY A 134 -3.82 8.03 12.46
N TRP A 135 -2.58 8.48 12.62
CA TRP A 135 -1.73 8.33 13.81
C TRP A 135 -2.50 8.21 15.16
N ALA A 136 -3.64 8.90 15.30
CA ALA A 136 -4.60 8.80 16.40
C ALA A 136 -5.03 7.36 16.79
N THR A 137 -5.38 6.47 15.85
CA THR A 137 -5.82 5.09 16.20
C THR A 137 -4.65 4.23 16.69
N ARG A 138 -3.40 4.58 16.33
CA ARG A 138 -2.20 3.85 16.74
C ARG A 138 -1.68 4.24 18.14
N ILE A 139 -2.06 5.42 18.66
CA ILE A 139 -1.64 5.89 19.99
C ILE A 139 -2.64 5.50 21.09
N GLY A 140 -3.80 4.94 20.74
CA GLY A 140 -4.77 4.47 21.74
C GLY A 140 -5.30 5.61 22.62
N ILE A 141 -5.51 6.80 22.05
CA ILE A 141 -6.19 7.89 22.73
C ILE A 141 -7.70 7.70 22.49
N TYR A 142 -8.35 7.04 23.44
CA TYR A 142 -9.80 7.11 23.67
C TYR A 142 -10.02 7.47 25.14
#